data_AF-A0AA95LYE9-F1
#
_entry.id   AF-A0AA95LYE9-F1
#
_cell.length_a   1.000
_cell.length_b   1.000
_cell.length_c   1.000
_cell.angle_alpha   90.00
_cell.angle_beta   90.00
_cell.angle_gamma   90.00
#
_symmetry.space_group_name_H-M   'P 1'
#
loop_
_entity.id
_entity.type
_entity.pdbx_description
1 polymer ?
#
loop_
_entity_poly.entity_id
_entity_poly.type
_entity_poly.pdbx_seq_one_letter_code
_entity_poly.pdbx_strand_id
1 'polypeptide(L)' 'MGDKNVRCDFCNDYFEENNILDTGYEWKACEDCADELIKCGCCSQLFLYEELSKDKIDGIYYCENCP' A
#
# COMPACT_ATOMS: atom_id res chain seq x y z
N MET A 1 -26.62 -8.57 7.18
CA MET A 1 -25.18 -8.45 7.39
C MET A 1 -24.86 -6.96 7.49
N GLY A 2 -24.01 -6.54 8.43
CA GLY A 2 -23.52 -5.17 8.44
C GLY A 2 -22.23 -5.13 7.67
N ASP A 3 -22.24 -4.55 6.47
CA ASP A 3 -21.04 -4.38 5.67
C ASP A 3 -20.06 -3.51 6.46
N LYS A 4 -18.93 -4.12 6.85
CA LYS A 4 -17.88 -3.42 7.57
C LYS A 4 -17.15 -2.56 6.56
N ASN A 5 -17.56 -1.31 6.50
CA ASN A 5 -16.85 -0.33 5.70
C ASN A 5 -15.57 0.10 6.42
N VAL A 6 -14.48 0.13 5.67
CA VAL A 6 -13.15 0.52 6.11
C VAL A 6 -12.76 1.77 5.32
N ARG A 7 -12.18 2.75 6.00
CA ARG A 7 -11.74 3.99 5.39
C ARG A 7 -10.42 3.78 4.65
N CYS A 8 -10.34 4.29 3.42
CA CYS A 8 -9.09 4.48 2.71
C CYS A 8 -8.38 5.75 3.21
N ASP A 9 -7.11 5.67 3.56
CA ASP A 9 -6.35 6.80 4.11
C ASP A 9 -5.94 7.81 3.03
N PHE A 10 -6.01 7.45 1.75
CA PHE A 10 -5.63 8.30 0.61
C PHE A 10 -6.76 9.20 0.14
N CYS A 11 -7.90 8.61 -0.22
CA CYS A 11 -9.07 9.35 -0.71
C CYS A 11 -10.06 9.71 0.41
N ASN A 12 -9.83 9.22 1.64
CA ASN A 12 -10.68 9.42 2.82
C ASN A 12 -12.12 8.90 2.68
N ASP A 13 -12.37 8.05 1.68
CA ASP A 13 -13.68 7.45 1.44
C ASP A 13 -13.79 6.06 2.10
N TYR A 14 -15.01 5.55 2.21
CA TYR A 14 -15.33 4.30 2.88
C TYR A 14 -15.66 3.20 1.87
N PHE A 15 -14.92 2.10 1.92
CA PHE A 15 -15.08 0.95 1.03
C PHE A 15 -15.37 -0.31 1.82
N GLU A 16 -15.97 -1.31 1.19
CA GLU A 16 -16.08 -2.64 1.78
C GLU A 16 -14.69 -3.18 2.11
N GLU A 17 -14.55 -3.91 3.22
CA GLU A 17 -13.28 -4.49 3.66
C GLU A 17 -12.56 -5.31 2.57
N ASN A 18 -13.31 -5.96 1.66
CA ASN A 18 -12.73 -6.72 0.54
C ASN A 18 -12.10 -5.84 -0.55
N ASN A 19 -12.49 -4.57 -0.64
CA ASN A 19 -11.98 -3.59 -1.61
C ASN A 19 -10.85 -2.74 -1.00
N ILE A 20 -10.42 -3.07 0.22
CA ILE A 20 -9.25 -2.48 0.88
C ILE A 20 -8.10 -3.45 0.79
N LEU A 21 -6.96 -2.96 0.30
CA LEU A 21 -5.71 -3.72 0.28
C LEU A 21 -5.01 -3.64 1.63
N ASP A 22 -4.48 -4.77 2.06
CA ASP A 22 -3.50 -4.83 3.14
C ASP A 22 -2.14 -4.42 2.58
N THR A 23 -1.72 -3.22 2.94
CA THR A 23 -0.48 -2.60 2.48
C THR A 23 0.71 -3.12 3.28
N GLY A 24 0.46 -3.79 4.40
CA GLY A 24 1.48 -4.22 5.34
C GLY A 24 2.01 -3.10 6.24
N TYR A 25 1.37 -1.91 6.19
CA TYR A 25 1.67 -0.73 6.98
C TYR A 25 0.46 -0.31 7.83
N GLU A 26 0.60 0.74 8.65
CA GLU A 26 -0.48 1.25 9.51
C GLU A 26 -1.66 1.88 8.74
N TRP A 27 -1.49 2.13 7.43
CA TRP A 27 -2.48 2.79 6.56
C TRP A 27 -3.13 1.82 5.58
N LYS A 28 -4.37 2.12 5.19
CA LYS A 28 -5.21 1.28 4.33
C LYS A 28 -5.49 1.99 3.01
N ALA A 29 -5.37 1.26 1.90
CA ALA A 29 -5.66 1.77 0.56
C ALA A 29 -6.84 1.03 -0.05
N CYS A 30 -7.72 1.73 -0.76
CA CYS A 30 -8.65 1.08 -1.69
C CYS A 30 -7.92 0.65 -2.97
N GLU A 31 -8.52 -0.26 -3.74
CA GLU A 31 -7.96 -0.73 -5.01
C GLU A 31 -7.61 0.41 -5.97
N ASP A 32 -8.47 1.44 -6.09
CA ASP A 32 -8.22 2.58 -6.98
C ASP A 32 -6.99 3.41 -6.56
N CYS A 33 -6.74 3.55 -5.26
CA CYS A 33 -5.57 4.26 -4.74
C CYS A 33 -4.32 3.38 -4.72
N ALA A 34 -4.48 2.06 -4.85
CA ALA A 34 -3.37 1.12 -4.80
C ALA A 34 -2.47 1.18 -6.04
N ASP A 35 -3.01 1.62 -7.18
CA ASP A 35 -2.23 1.82 -8.41
C ASP A 35 -1.13 2.89 -8.23
N GLU A 36 -1.25 3.78 -7.23
CA GLU A 36 -0.21 4.76 -6.89
C GLU A 36 0.87 4.19 -5.97
N LEU A 37 0.66 2.97 -5.45
CA LEU A 37 1.59 2.32 -4.53
C LEU A 37 2.57 1.44 -5.29
N ILE A 38 3.76 1.31 -4.72
CA ILE A 38 4.84 0.52 -5.28
C ILE A 38 5.12 -0.66 -4.36
N LYS A 39 5.21 -1.83 -4.98
CA LYS A 39 5.53 -3.07 -4.27
C LYS A 39 7.02 -3.14 -3.96
N CYS A 40 7.34 -3.33 -2.69
CA CYS A 40 8.70 -3.57 -2.24
C CYS A 40 9.19 -4.96 -2.70
N GLY A 41 10.39 -5.02 -3.28
CA GLY A 41 10.98 -6.25 -3.80
C GLY A 41 11.34 -7.31 -2.77
N CYS A 42 11.57 -6.92 -1.51
CA CYS A 42 11.98 -7.83 -0.46
C CYS A 42 10.78 -8.35 0.37
N CYS A 43 9.95 -7.47 0.92
CA CYS A 43 8.81 -7.88 1.76
C CYS A 43 7.50 -8.04 0.98
N SER A 44 7.45 -7.67 -0.31
CA SER A 44 6.23 -7.71 -1.14
C SER A 44 5.06 -6.85 -0.65
N GLN A 45 5.27 -5.99 0.34
CA GLN A 45 4.30 -5.02 0.84
C GLN A 45 4.21 -3.79 -0.11
N LEU A 46 3.11 -3.04 0.00
CA LEU A 46 2.85 -1.86 -0.83
C LEU A 46 3.22 -0.60 -0.07
N PHE A 47 3.93 0.31 -0.74
CA PHE A 47 4.45 1.54 -0.15
C PHE A 47 4.16 2.74 -1.04
N LEU A 48 4.10 3.91 -0.44
CA LEU A 48 4.23 5.15 -1.19
C LEU A 48 5.65 5.26 -1.76
N TYR A 49 5.78 5.88 -2.92
CA TYR A 49 7.09 6.13 -3.53
C TYR A 49 8.05 6.89 -2.60
N GLU A 50 7.53 7.78 -1.75
CA GLU A 50 8.33 8.54 -0.79
C GLU A 50 8.86 7.71 0.39
N GLU A 51 8.21 6.58 0.71
CA GLU A 51 8.58 5.65 1.79
C GLU A 51 9.57 4.56 1.31
N LEU A 52 9.87 4.52 0.01
CA LEU A 52 10.81 3.57 -0.58
C LEU A 52 12.21 4.17 -0.71
N SER A 53 13.22 3.30 -0.63
CA SER A 53 14.59 3.68 -0.94
C SER A 53 14.66 4.18 -2.38
N LYS A 54 15.30 5.33 -2.59
CA LYS A 54 15.56 5.87 -3.93
C LYS A 54 16.51 4.98 -4.73
N ASP A 55 17.27 4.13 -4.04
CA ASP A 55 18.07 3.09 -4.64
C ASP A 55 17.15 1.98 -5.17
N LYS A 56 17.02 1.95 -6.50
CA LYS A 56 16.38 0.86 -7.24
C LYS A 56 17.45 -0.08 -7.79
N ILE A 57 17.28 -1.38 -7.58
CA ILE A 57 18.17 -2.42 -8.12
C ILE A 57 17.39 -3.15 -9.19
N ASP A 58 17.91 -3.19 -10.43
CA ASP A 58 17.24 -3.82 -11.58
C ASP A 58 15.79 -3.32 -11.82
N GLY A 59 15.49 -2.09 -11.44
CA GLY A 59 14.15 -1.50 -11.56
C GLY A 59 13.16 -1.90 -10.46
N ILE A 60 13.61 -2.61 -9.44
CA ILE A 60 12.84 -2.99 -8.25
C ILE A 60 13.12 -1.97 -7.14
N TYR A 61 12.05 -1.51 -6.47
CA TYR A 61 12.14 -0.64 -5.30
C TYR A 61 12.16 -1.45 -4.01
N TYR A 62 12.87 -0.97 -3.01
CA TYR A 62 13.00 -1.59 -1.70
C TYR A 62 12.59 -0.59 -0.62
N CYS A 63 12.00 -1.05 0.47
CA CYS A 63 11.72 -0.15 1.60
C CYS A 63 12.96 -0.05 2.51
N GLU A 64 13.01 0.97 3.36
CA GLU A 64 14.13 1.19 4.29
C GLU A 64 14.33 0.05 5.31
N ASN A 65 13.30 -0.76 5.55
CA ASN A 65 13.36 -1.92 6.44
C ASN A 65 13.93 -3.17 5.75
N CYS A 66 14.33 -3.08 4.48
CA CYS A 66 14.98 -4.17 3.75
C CYS A 66 16.49 -4.17 4.01
N PRO A 67 17.09 -5.35 4.23
CA PRO A 67 18.53 -5.50 4.52
C PRO A 67 19.43 -5.22 3.32
#